data_AF-A0A382U3K0-F1
#
_entry.id   AF-A0A382U3K0-F1
#
_cell.length_a   1.000
_cell.length_b   1.000
_cell.length_c   1.000
_cell.angle_alpha   90.00
_cell.angle_beta   90.00
_cell.angle_gamma   90.00
#
_symmetry.space_group_name_H-M   'P 1'
#
loop_
_entity.id
_entity.type
_entity.pdbx_description
1 polymer ?
#
loop_
_entity_poly.entity_id
_entity_poly.type
_entity_poly.pdbx_seq_one_letter_code
_entity_poly.pdbx_strand_id
1 'polypeptide(L)'
;MIVLIQSCIFDFNSSQKIEPNIEFGFDLNNYNVSRDTIRSGDSFGEILIKKKISYPEIYKIVQGIKDSFDIRWLTTGKPYTILSKKDSLNRPLYF
;
A
#
# COMPACT_ATOMS: atom_id res chain seq x y z
N MET A 1 -21.81 -37.52 39.90
CA MET A 1 -21.17 -37.35 38.58
C MET A 1 -21.52 -35.93 38.13
N ILE A 2 -20.73 -34.96 38.60
CA ILE A 2 -21.06 -33.53 38.64
C ILE A 2 -20.11 -32.79 37.68
N VAL A 3 -20.71 -32.09 36.72
CA VAL A 3 -20.41 -30.75 36.16
C VAL A 3 -18.95 -30.26 36.25
N LEU A 4 -18.38 -29.84 35.10
CA LEU A 4 -17.99 -28.44 34.83
C LEU A 4 -17.10 -28.36 33.57
N ILE A 5 -17.74 -27.95 32.49
CA ILE A 5 -17.21 -27.01 31.50
C ILE A 5 -16.27 -25.97 32.16
N GLN A 6 -15.29 -25.50 31.37
CA GLN A 6 -14.54 -24.25 31.59
C GLN A 6 -13.19 -24.39 32.32
N SER A 7 -12.12 -24.64 31.55
CA SER A 7 -10.80 -24.03 31.78
C SER A 7 -9.79 -24.36 30.67
N CYS A 8 -10.18 -24.15 29.43
CA CYS A 8 -9.23 -23.61 28.46
C CYS A 8 -9.89 -22.37 27.87
N ILE A 9 -9.96 -21.32 28.69
CA ILE A 9 -10.00 -19.97 28.16
C ILE A 9 -8.69 -19.85 27.38
N PHE A 10 -8.81 -19.99 26.07
CA PHE A 10 -7.74 -19.67 25.14
C PHE A 10 -7.36 -18.22 25.44
N ASP A 11 -6.17 -18.01 25.99
CA ASP A 11 -5.64 -16.69 26.33
C ASP A 11 -5.47 -15.87 25.04
N PHE A 12 -6.58 -15.30 24.57
CA PHE A 12 -6.63 -14.28 23.53
C PHE A 12 -6.30 -12.94 24.17
N ASN A 13 -5.07 -12.79 24.67
CA ASN A 13 -4.56 -11.46 24.93
C ASN A 13 -3.04 -11.40 24.79
N SER A 14 -2.59 -11.62 23.57
CA SER A 14 -1.30 -11.14 23.13
C SER A 14 -1.52 -9.77 22.49
N SER A 15 -1.62 -8.71 23.31
CA SER A 15 -1.47 -7.32 22.86
C SER A 15 -0.01 -7.11 22.42
N GLN A 16 0.37 -7.65 21.26
CA GLN A 16 1.67 -7.38 20.68
C GLN A 16 1.71 -5.90 20.32
N LYS A 17 2.57 -5.14 21.01
CA LYS A 17 2.85 -3.76 20.66
C LYS A 17 3.56 -3.76 19.32
N ILE A 18 2.80 -3.56 18.24
CA ILE A 18 3.34 -3.49 16.89
C ILE A 18 4.23 -2.25 16.83
N GLU A 19 5.53 -2.45 16.64
CA GLU A 19 6.46 -1.35 16.47
C GLU A 19 6.14 -0.59 15.17
N PRO A 20 6.20 0.75 15.19
CA PRO A 20 5.90 1.55 14.02
C PRO A 20 6.90 1.25 12.90
N ASN A 21 6.40 0.92 11.71
CA ASN A 21 7.22 0.60 10.55
C ASN A 21 7.27 1.83 9.65
N ILE A 22 8.18 2.76 9.95
CA ILE A 22 8.23 4.06 9.29
C ILE A 22 9.08 4.01 8.02
N GLU A 23 8.48 4.28 6.86
CA GLU A 23 9.17 4.46 5.56
C GLU A 23 8.52 5.63 4.80
N PHE A 24 9.32 6.42 4.08
CA PHE A 24 8.85 7.60 3.31
C PHE A 24 8.05 8.63 4.14
N GLY A 25 8.20 8.62 5.46
CA GLY A 25 7.40 9.45 6.38
C GLY A 25 6.04 8.88 6.77
N PHE A 26 5.72 7.63 6.38
CA PHE A 26 4.47 6.94 6.70
C PHE A 26 4.72 5.72 7.59
N ASP A 27 3.79 5.42 8.50
CA ASP A 27 3.73 4.12 9.17
C ASP A 27 3.07 3.10 8.24
N LEU A 28 3.89 2.23 7.65
CA LEU A 28 3.50 1.19 6.71
C LEU A 28 2.51 0.19 7.32
N ASN A 29 2.45 0.07 8.65
CA ASN A 29 1.46 -0.77 9.31
C ASN A 29 0.03 -0.32 9.05
N ASN A 30 -0.19 0.91 8.57
CA ASN A 30 -1.52 1.43 8.21
C ASN A 30 -1.91 1.19 6.75
N TYR A 31 -1.01 0.61 5.94
CA TYR A 31 -1.19 0.47 4.49
C TYR A 31 -0.97 -0.96 4.02
N ASN A 32 -1.53 -1.26 2.85
CA ASN A 32 -1.14 -2.42 2.07
C ASN A 32 0.01 -2.00 1.16
N VAL A 33 1.20 -2.55 1.39
CA VAL A 33 2.43 -2.15 0.70
C VAL A 33 2.70 -3.10 -0.47
N SER A 34 2.77 -2.54 -1.67
CA SER A 34 3.12 -3.26 -2.90
C SER A 34 4.45 -2.73 -3.43
N ARG A 35 5.49 -3.57 -3.44
CA ARG A 35 6.81 -3.23 -4.01
C ARG A 35 7.00 -3.95 -5.34
N ASP A 36 7.52 -3.24 -6.32
CA ASP A 36 7.79 -3.80 -7.65
C ASP A 36 8.90 -2.98 -8.34
N THR A 37 9.24 -3.30 -9.59
CA THR A 37 10.33 -2.68 -10.35
C THR A 37 9.85 -2.26 -11.73
N ILE A 38 10.27 -1.08 -12.17
CA ILE A 38 9.90 -0.53 -13.48
C ILE A 38 10.55 -1.34 -14.58
N ARG A 39 9.75 -1.79 -15.56
CA ARG A 39 10.23 -2.53 -16.74
C ARG A 39 10.27 -1.63 -17.97
N SER A 40 10.96 -2.09 -19.01
CA SER A 40 10.99 -1.39 -20.29
C SER A 40 9.56 -1.29 -20.84
N GLY A 41 9.13 -0.07 -21.15
CA GLY A 41 7.78 0.20 -21.62
C GLY A 41 6.74 0.46 -20.52
N ASP A 42 7.08 0.36 -19.23
CA ASP A 42 6.16 0.81 -18.17
C ASP A 42 6.15 2.34 -18.07
N SER A 43 4.95 2.91 -18.06
CA SER A 43 4.71 4.31 -17.70
C SER A 43 3.99 4.45 -16.35
N PHE A 44 4.07 5.64 -15.74
CA PHE A 44 3.31 5.97 -14.52
C PHE A 44 1.82 5.61 -14.65
N GLY A 45 1.20 6.03 -15.76
CA GLY A 45 -0.21 5.80 -16.02
C GLY A 45 -0.55 4.32 -16.13
N GLU A 46 0.25 3.53 -16.86
CA GLU A 46 0.01 2.09 -16.99
C GLU A 46 0.15 1.35 -15.66
N ILE A 47 1.11 1.73 -14.83
CA ILE A 47 1.26 1.13 -13.50
C ILE A 47 0.01 1.39 -12.64
N LEU A 48 -0.56 2.59 -12.69
CA LEU A 48 -1.77 2.92 -11.95
C LEU A 48 -3.03 2.27 -12.54
N ILE A 49 -3.13 2.13 -13.87
CA ILE A 49 -4.21 1.40 -14.53
C ILE A 49 -4.23 -0.07 -14.09
N LYS A 50 -3.05 -0.71 -13.97
CA LYS A 50 -2.92 -2.09 -13.46
C LYS A 50 -3.47 -2.24 -12.03
N LYS A 51 -3.48 -1.16 -11.23
CA LYS A 51 -4.09 -1.10 -9.90
C LYS A 51 -5.56 -0.65 -9.90
N LYS A 52 -6.22 -0.66 -11.07
CA LYS A 52 -7.63 -0.31 -11.29
C LYS A 52 -7.96 1.15 -10.96
N ILE A 53 -6.99 2.05 -11.03
CA ILE A 53 -7.28 3.50 -10.98
C ILE A 53 -7.80 3.92 -12.35
N SER A 54 -8.88 4.68 -12.37
CA SER A 54 -9.46 5.14 -13.62
C SER A 54 -8.61 6.23 -14.29
N TYR A 55 -8.69 6.33 -15.61
CA TYR A 55 -7.96 7.36 -16.37
C TYR A 55 -8.24 8.80 -15.89
N PRO A 56 -9.50 9.21 -15.59
CA PRO A 56 -9.77 10.55 -15.06
C PRO A 56 -9.09 10.83 -13.71
N GLU A 57 -8.97 9.83 -12.84
CA GLU A 57 -8.27 9.95 -11.56
C GLU A 57 -6.76 10.08 -11.77
N ILE A 58 -6.17 9.25 -12.64
CA ILE A 58 -4.75 9.33 -13.00
C ILE A 58 -4.42 10.71 -13.56
N TYR A 59 -5.27 11.24 -14.45
CA TYR A 59 -5.08 12.57 -15.00
C TYR A 59 -5.02 13.64 -13.89
N LYS A 60 -5.95 13.60 -12.93
CA LYS A 60 -5.96 14.53 -11.79
C LYS A 60 -4.69 14.41 -10.94
N ILE A 61 -4.24 13.19 -10.66
CA ILE A 61 -2.99 12.95 -9.91
C ILE A 61 -1.81 13.57 -10.66
N VAL A 62 -1.65 13.24 -11.95
CA VAL A 62 -0.56 13.75 -12.79
C VAL A 62 -0.56 15.27 -12.85
N GLN A 63 -1.72 15.91 -12.99
CA GLN A 63 -1.81 17.37 -12.97
C GLN A 63 -1.42 17.96 -11.60
N GLY A 64 -1.84 17.34 -10.50
CA GLY A 64 -1.56 17.82 -9.15
C GLY A 64 -0.09 17.67 -8.73
N ILE A 65 0.61 16.66 -9.25
CA ILE A 65 2.03 16.42 -8.93
C ILE A 65 2.99 17.04 -9.95
N LYS A 66 2.51 17.57 -11.08
CA LYS A 66 3.33 18.02 -12.20
C LYS A 66 4.44 19.00 -11.80
N ASP A 67 4.18 19.85 -10.82
CA ASP A 67 5.11 20.89 -10.35
C ASP A 67 6.10 20.40 -9.27
N SER A 68 5.87 19.22 -8.70
CA SER A 68 6.66 18.66 -7.58
C SER A 68 7.29 17.29 -7.89
N PHE A 69 6.81 16.58 -8.90
CA PHE A 69 7.26 15.24 -9.25
C PHE A 69 7.61 15.16 -10.74
N ASP A 70 8.88 14.90 -11.00
CA ASP A 70 9.39 14.69 -12.34
C ASP A 70 9.25 13.22 -12.75
N ILE A 71 8.27 12.95 -13.60
CA ILE A 71 7.95 11.60 -14.12
C ILE A 71 9.13 10.94 -14.86
N ARG A 72 10.15 11.71 -15.26
CA ARG A 72 11.41 11.21 -15.85
C ARG A 72 12.21 10.30 -14.90
N TRP A 73 11.91 10.34 -13.60
CA TRP A 73 12.47 9.42 -12.61
C TRP A 73 12.14 7.95 -12.87
N LEU A 74 11.06 7.65 -13.60
CA LEU A 74 10.63 6.28 -13.91
C LEU A 74 11.54 5.61 -14.94
N THR A 75 12.74 5.28 -14.50
CA THR A 75 13.76 4.59 -15.30
C THR A 75 13.64 3.08 -15.09
N THR A 76 13.78 2.31 -16.17
CA THR A 76 13.81 0.85 -16.12
C THR A 76 14.83 0.34 -15.08
N GLY A 77 14.42 -0.65 -14.29
CA GLY A 77 15.23 -1.25 -13.23
C GLY A 77 15.15 -0.54 -11.88
N LYS A 78 14.48 0.62 -11.80
CA LYS A 78 14.25 1.28 -10.50
C LYS A 78 13.10 0.62 -9.76
N PRO A 79 13.25 0.33 -8.44
CA PRO A 79 12.14 -0.12 -7.62
C PRO A 79 11.15 1.02 -7.38
N TYR A 80 9.89 0.68 -7.23
CA TYR A 80 8.83 1.60 -6.80
C TYR A 80 7.93 0.92 -5.76
N THR A 81 7.28 1.74 -4.94
CA THR A 81 6.41 1.25 -3.86
C THR A 81 5.07 1.95 -3.93
N ILE A 82 4.00 1.18 -3.94
CA ILE A 82 2.63 1.69 -3.87
C ILE A 82 2.09 1.42 -2.47
N LEU A 83 1.61 2.46 -1.82
CA LEU A 83 0.89 2.37 -0.56
C LEU A 83 -0.61 2.44 -0.85
N SER A 84 -1.30 1.35 -0.60
CA SER A 84 -2.75 1.25 -0.76
C SER A 84 -3.47 1.29 0.58
N LYS A 85 -4.72 1.73 0.56
CA LYS A 85 -5.59 1.66 1.73
C LYS A 85 -5.85 0.20 2.13
N LYS A 86 -5.88 -0.07 3.43
CA LYS A 86 -6.31 -1.36 4.02
C LYS A 86 -7.83 -1.55 3.96
N ASP A 87 -8.42 -1.43 2.78
CA ASP A 87 -9.80 -1.79 2.53
C ASP A 87 -9.91 -2.86 1.45
N SER A 88 -11.11 -3.41 1.26
CA SER A 88 -11.37 -4.47 0.28
C SER A 88 -11.09 -4.05 -1.17
N LEU A 89 -11.08 -2.74 -1.44
CA LEU A 89 -10.82 -2.19 -2.76
C LEU A 89 -9.32 -1.96 -3.00
N ASN A 90 -8.51 -1.97 -1.94
CA ASN A 90 -7.07 -1.81 -1.97
C ASN A 90 -6.60 -0.61 -2.81
N ARG A 91 -7.34 0.50 -2.71
CA ARG A 91 -7.13 1.70 -3.53
C ARG A 91 -5.75 2.30 -3.26
N PRO A 92 -4.91 2.54 -4.29
CA PRO A 92 -3.64 3.22 -4.12
C PRO A 92 -3.85 4.65 -3.60
N LEU A 93 -3.02 5.06 -2.64
CA LEU A 93 -3.02 6.40 -2.06
C LEU A 93 -1.71 7.13 -2.35
N TYR A 94 -0.58 6.40 -2.33
CA TYR A 94 0.75 6.96 -2.57
C TYR A 94 1.54 6.07 -3.53
N PHE A 95 2.39 6.71 -4.36
CA PHE A 95 3.30 6.09 -5.31
C PHE A 95 4.72 6.66 -5.08
#